data_AF-A0A3M1F1D6-F1
#
_entry.id   AF-A0A3M1F1D6-F1
#
_cell.length_a   1.000
_cell.length_b   1.000
_cell.length_c   1.000
_cell.angle_alpha   90.00
_cell.angle_beta   90.00
_cell.angle_gamma   90.00
#
_symmetry.space_group_name_H-M   'P 1'
#
loop_
_entity.id
_entity.type
_entity.pdbx_description
1 polymer ?
#
loop_
_entity_poly.entity_id
_entity_poly.type
_entity_poly.pdbx_seq_one_letter_code
_entity_poly.pdbx_strand_id
1 'polypeptide(L)'
;LMPGILGGALMAFTLSLDDFVITFFTSGPGSTTLPLRIYSLVKLGVTPEINALSTIMMVASFGLVLLSFLLQRGGDRRVELV
;
A
#
# COMPACT_ATOMS: atom_id res chain seq x y z
N LEU A 1 13.71 9.12 19.39
CA LEU A 1 12.60 8.14 19.60
C LEU A 1 11.41 8.42 18.69
N MET A 2 10.81 9.62 18.74
CA MET A 2 9.66 10.02 17.90
C MET A 2 9.77 9.72 16.38
N PRO A 3 10.88 10.04 15.68
CA PRO A 3 10.99 9.75 14.24
C PRO A 3 11.07 8.24 13.95
N GLY A 4 11.67 7.44 14.83
CA GLY A 4 11.74 5.99 14.69
C GLY A 4 10.40 5.29 14.90
N ILE A 5 9.59 5.80 15.83
CA ILE A 5 8.23 5.29 16.08
C ILE A 5 7.33 5.59 14.88
N LEU A 6 7.40 6.80 14.31
CA LEU A 6 6.66 7.16 13.10
C LEU A 6 7.10 6.32 11.89
N GLY A 7 8.40 6.09 11.72
CA GLY A 7 8.92 5.21 10.67
C GLY A 7 8.42 3.76 10.81
N GLY A 8 8.44 3.21 12.02
CA GLY A 8 7.89 1.88 12.31
C GLY A 8 6.38 1.79 12.09
N ALA A 9 5.62 2.82 12.48
CA ALA A 9 4.17 2.89 12.28
C ALA A 9 3.78 2.94 10.79
N LEU A 10 4.50 3.72 9.98
CA LEU A 10 4.28 3.78 8.53
C LEU A 10 4.65 2.46 7.83
N MET A 11 5.73 1.81 8.27
CA MET A 11 6.11 0.47 7.78
C MET A 11 5.05 -0.59 8.11
N ALA A 12 4.59 -0.63 9.36
CA ALA A 12 3.54 -1.57 9.79
C ALA A 12 2.22 -1.34 9.02
N PHE A 13 1.85 -0.08 8.79
CA PHE A 13 0.68 0.27 7.98
C PHE A 13 0.83 -0.16 6.52
N THR A 14 2.00 0.04 5.93
CA THR A 14 2.29 -0.37 4.55
C THR A 14 2.20 -1.89 4.40
N LEU A 15 2.84 -2.63 5.31
CA LEU A 15 2.81 -4.09 5.33
C LEU A 15 1.38 -4.63 5.47
N SER A 16 0.52 -3.99 6.27
CA SER A 16 -0.88 -4.39 6.42
C SER A 16 -1.70 -4.31 5.13
N LEU A 17 -1.35 -3.41 4.19
CA LEU A 17 -2.05 -3.28 2.91
C LEU A 17 -1.58 -4.32 1.88
N ASP A 18 -0.34 -4.78 1.99
CA ASP A 18 0.26 -5.80 1.09
C ASP A 18 -0.09 -7.25 1.49
N ASP A 19 -0.50 -7.50 2.73
CA ASP A 19 -0.62 -8.85 3.31
C ASP A 19 -1.88 -9.64 2.88
N PHE A 20 -2.32 -9.51 1.62
CA PHE A 20 -3.48 -10.22 1.06
C PHE A 20 -3.41 -11.73 1.34
N VAL A 21 -2.24 -12.35 1.16
CA VAL A 21 -2.07 -13.81 1.31
C VAL A 21 -2.36 -14.24 2.73
N ILE A 22 -1.78 -13.57 3.73
CA ILE A 22 -2.02 -13.89 5.15
C ILE A 22 -3.48 -13.63 5.49
N THR A 23 -4.02 -12.50 5.04
CA THR A 23 -5.42 -12.13 5.27
C THR A 23 -6.38 -13.14 4.64
N PHE A 24 -6.07 -13.72 3.48
CA PHE A 24 -6.89 -14.72 2.79
C PHE A 24 -6.96 -16.05 3.55
N PHE A 25 -5.86 -16.49 4.16
CA PHE A 25 -5.80 -17.75 4.91
C PHE A 25 -6.24 -17.62 6.37
N THR A 26 -6.15 -16.43 6.97
CA THR A 26 -6.55 -16.17 8.36
C THR A 26 -7.95 -15.55 8.49
N SER A 27 -8.52 -14.97 7.43
CA SER A 27 -9.88 -14.40 7.51
C SER A 27 -10.96 -15.46 7.59
N GLY A 28 -11.82 -15.35 8.61
CA GLY A 28 -13.03 -16.16 8.75
C GLY A 28 -14.14 -15.78 7.76
N PRO A 29 -15.14 -16.66 7.54
CA PRO A 29 -16.26 -16.40 6.64
C PRO A 29 -16.99 -15.10 7.05
N GLY A 30 -17.11 -14.16 6.10
CA GLY A 30 -17.75 -12.86 6.29
C GLY A 30 -16.79 -11.66 6.45
N SER A 31 -15.48 -11.88 6.60
CA SER A 31 -14.50 -10.79 6.63
C SER A 31 -14.13 -10.33 5.22
N THR A 32 -14.40 -9.06 4.89
CA THR A 32 -14.08 -8.47 3.58
C THR A 32 -13.14 -7.27 3.75
N THR A 33 -11.85 -7.54 3.81
CA THR A 33 -10.83 -6.49 3.67
C THR A 33 -10.76 -6.02 2.22
N LEU A 34 -10.25 -4.81 1.98
CA LEU A 34 -10.10 -4.25 0.63
C LEU A 34 -9.44 -5.25 -0.35
N PRO A 35 -8.32 -5.91 0.01
CA PRO A 35 -7.65 -6.88 -0.86
C PRO A 35 -8.49 -8.15 -1.10
N LEU A 36 -9.16 -8.66 -0.06
CA LEU A 36 -10.04 -9.84 -0.18
C LEU A 36 -11.23 -9.57 -1.10
N ARG A 37 -11.80 -8.36 -1.01
CA ARG A 37 -12.92 -7.96 -1.88
C ARG A 37 -12.49 -7.90 -3.34
N ILE A 38 -11.33 -7.32 -3.62
CA ILE A 38 -10.78 -7.27 -5.00
C ILE A 38 -10.57 -8.68 -5.54
N TYR A 39 -9.92 -9.54 -4.77
CA TYR A 39 -9.70 -10.93 -5.17
C TYR A 39 -11.01 -11.68 -5.42
N SER A 40 -12.00 -11.52 -4.54
CA SER A 40 -13.31 -12.13 -4.69
C SER A 40 -14.05 -11.63 -5.94
N LEU A 41 -13.92 -10.34 -6.28
CA LEU A 41 -14.51 -9.78 -7.50
C LEU A 41 -13.83 -10.35 -8.76
N VAL A 42 -12.49 -10.47 -8.77
CA VAL A 42 -11.74 -11.07 -9.89
C VAL A 42 -12.18 -12.51 -10.15
N LYS A 43 -12.47 -13.27 -9.08
CA LYS A 43 -12.90 -14.67 -9.17
C LYS A 43 -14.32 -14.85 -9.77
N LEU A 44 -15.15 -13.81 -9.70
CA LEU A 44 -16.51 -13.77 -10.26
C LEU A 44 -16.53 -13.32 -11.73
N GLY A 45 -15.40 -12.81 -12.25
CA GLY A 45 -15.23 -12.30 -13.61
C GLY A 45 -14.66 -10.88 -13.61
N VAL A 46 -13.88 -10.54 -14.65
CA VAL A 46 -13.32 -9.19 -14.81
C VAL A 46 -14.40 -8.19 -15.21
N THR A 47 -15.01 -7.53 -14.22
CA THR A 47 -15.92 -6.40 -14.42
C THR A 47 -15.13 -5.09 -14.59
N PRO A 48 -15.68 -4.07 -15.29
CA PRO A 48 -15.04 -2.76 -15.42
C PRO A 48 -14.67 -2.12 -14.07
N GLU A 49 -15.42 -2.45 -13.02
CA GLU A 49 -15.21 -1.99 -11.64
C GLU A 49 -13.86 -2.44 -11.06
N ILE A 50 -13.43 -3.67 -11.37
CA ILE A 50 -12.14 -4.21 -10.91
C ILE A 50 -11.00 -3.47 -11.58
N ASN A 51 -11.09 -3.27 -12.89
CA ASN A 51 -10.06 -2.57 -13.64
C ASN A 51 -9.90 -1.11 -13.16
N ALA A 52 -11.02 -0.45 -12.83
CA ALA A 52 -11.01 0.87 -12.20
C ALA A 52 -10.30 0.84 -10.83
N LEU A 53 -10.62 -0.13 -9.96
CA LEU A 53 -10.01 -0.23 -8.64
C LEU A 53 -8.50 -0.52 -8.73
N SER A 54 -8.08 -1.45 -9.60
CA SER A 54 -6.67 -1.77 -9.83
C SER A 54 -5.88 -0.57 -10.33
N THR A 55 -6.47 0.24 -11.23
CA THR A 55 -5.83 1.46 -11.73
C THR A 55 -5.65 2.49 -10.62
N ILE A 56 -6.67 2.70 -9.77
CA ILE A 56 -6.58 3.63 -8.64
C ILE A 56 -5.50 3.19 -7.66
N MET A 57 -5.44 1.90 -7.32
CA MET A 57 -4.40 1.38 -6.42
C MET A 57 -3.00 1.53 -7.03
N MET A 58 -2.85 1.25 -8.32
CA MET A 58 -1.57 1.41 -9.01
C MET A 58 -1.11 2.87 -9.03
N VAL A 59 -2.01 3.81 -9.34
CA VAL A 59 -1.71 5.26 -9.33
C VAL A 59 -1.40 5.75 -7.92
N ALA A 60 -2.13 5.29 -6.91
CA ALA A 60 -1.86 5.65 -5.51
C ALA A 60 -0.48 5.17 -5.05
N SER A 61 -0.13 3.91 -5.30
CA SER A 61 1.19 3.36 -4.96
C SER A 61 2.32 4.07 -5.70
N PHE A 62 2.17 4.28 -7.02
CA PHE A 62 3.14 5.05 -7.80
C PHE A 62 3.26 6.49 -7.30
N GLY A 63 2.14 7.13 -6.96
CA GLY A 63 2.11 8.49 -6.43
C GLY A 63 2.84 8.62 -5.10
N LEU A 64 2.67 7.66 -4.18
CA LEU A 64 3.39 7.63 -2.90
C LEU A 64 4.90 7.43 -3.11
N VAL A 65 5.29 6.54 -4.02
CA VAL A 65 6.72 6.34 -4.36
C VAL A 65 7.31 7.60 -4.99
N LEU A 66 6.61 8.24 -5.93
CA LEU A 66 7.04 9.51 -6.53
C LEU A 66 7.16 10.62 -5.49
N LEU A 67 6.19 10.75 -4.60
CA LEU A 67 6.20 11.73 -3.52
C LEU A 67 7.40 11.49 -2.59
N SER A 68 7.63 10.24 -2.21
CA SER A 68 8.80 9.85 -1.41
C SER A 68 10.10 10.22 -2.11
N PHE A 69 10.20 9.97 -3.41
CA PHE A 69 11.39 10.29 -4.21
C PHE A 69 11.63 11.80 -4.34
N LEU A 70 10.58 12.59 -4.55
CA LEU A 70 10.66 14.05 -4.62
C LEU A 70 11.07 14.67 -3.27
N LEU A 71 10.54 14.15 -2.16
CA LEU A 71 10.90 14.59 -0.82
C LEU A 71 12.36 14.24 -0.48
N GLN A 72 12.84 13.05 -0.89
CA GLN A 72 14.25 12.64 -0.71
C GLN A 72 15.22 13.51 -1.51
N ARG A 73 14.86 13.91 -2.73
CA ARG A 73 15.68 14.84 -3.54
C ARG A 73 15.88 16.22 -2.91
N GLY A 74 14.98 16.65 -2.02
CA GLY A 74 15.15 17.87 -1.23
C GLY A 74 16.09 17.72 -0.03
N GLY A 75 16.26 16.49 0.49
CA GLY A 75 17.13 16.18 1.64
C GLY A 75 18.59 15.93 1.27
N ASP A 76 18.86 15.53 0.03
CA ASP A 76 20.19 15.10 -0.45
C ASP A 76 21.23 16.24 -0.53
N ARG A 77 20.82 17.50 -0.39
CA ARG A 77 21.76 18.65 -0.33
C ARG A 77 22.33 18.93 1.06
N ARG A 78 21.92 18.21 2.12
CA ARG A 78 22.37 18.49 3.51
C ARG A 78 23.33 17.45 4.11
N VAL A 79 23.54 16.30 3.45
CA VAL A 79 24.36 15.22 4.01
C VAL A 79 25.81 15.26 3.51
N GLU A 80 26.11 16.04 2.46
CA GLU A 80 27.47 16.16 1.89
C GLU A 80 28.36 17.23 2.55
N LEU A 81 27.91 17.87 3.65
CA LEU A 81 28.64 18.94 4.34
C LEU A 81 28.86 18.70 5.84
N VAL A 82 28.95 17.44 6.30
CA VAL A 82 29.45 17.09 7.64
C VAL A 82 30.49 15.99 7.54
#